data_AF-A0A5B8CFI9-F1
#
_entry.id   AF-A0A5B8CFI9-F1
#
_cell.length_a   1.000
_cell.length_b   1.000
_cell.length_c   1.000
_cell.angle_alpha   90.00
_cell.angle_beta   90.00
_cell.angle_gamma   90.00
#
_symmetry.space_group_name_H-M   'P 1'
#
loop_
_entity.id
_entity.type
_entity.pdbx_description
1 polymer ?
#
loop_
_entity_poly.entity_id
_entity_poly.type
_entity_poly.pdbx_seq_one_letter_code
_entity_poly.pdbx_strand_id
1 'polypeptide(L)' 'MADVAVIFHWPPQSMDDMHLSELMSWRDQAAKRSKPPETPKTKKR' A
#
# COMPACT_ATOMS: atom_id res chain seq x y z
N MET A 1 3.49 8.77 0.07
CA MET A 1 4.52 8.09 -0.75
C MET A 1 5.45 7.19 0.07
N ALA A 2 5.32 7.17 1.40
CA ALA A 2 5.98 6.17 2.25
C ALA A 2 5.12 4.90 2.41
N ASP A 3 3.83 5.00 2.09
CA ASP A 3 2.82 3.98 2.36
C ASP A 3 3.08 2.71 1.53
N VAL A 4 3.41 2.87 0.24
CA VAL A 4 3.78 1.75 -0.64
C VAL A 4 5.07 1.08 -0.16
N ALA A 5 6.08 1.87 0.23
CA ALA A 5 7.38 1.38 0.67
C ALA A 5 7.25 0.50 1.92
N VAL A 6 6.45 0.95 2.89
CA VAL A 6 6.23 0.26 4.16
C VAL A 6 5.32 -0.95 3.97
N ILE A 7 4.29 -0.87 3.12
CA ILE A 7 3.38 -2.00 2.86
C ILE A 7 4.07 -3.13 2.09
N PHE A 8 4.93 -2.79 1.12
CA PHE A 8 5.61 -3.78 0.27
C PHE A 8 7.05 -4.08 0.70
N HIS A 9 7.54 -3.47 1.78
CA HIS A 9 8.94 -3.59 2.25
C HIS A 9 9.96 -3.28 1.14
N TRP A 10 9.66 -2.26 0.35
CA TRP A 10 10.39 -1.99 -0.89
C TRP A 10 11.78 -1.38 -0.61
N PRO A 11 12.89 -1.93 -1.15
CA PRO A 11 14.19 -1.26 -1.14
C PRO A 11 14.22 0.05 -1.95
N PRO A 12 14.98 1.09 -1.53
CA PRO A 12 15.02 2.39 -2.19
C PRO A 12 15.43 2.35 -3.67
N GLN A 13 16.17 1.32 -4.11
CA GLN A 13 16.61 1.16 -5.49
C GLN A 13 15.46 1.03 -6.50
N SER A 14 14.33 0.43 -6.12
CA SER A 14 13.20 0.32 -7.06
C SER A 14 12.13 1.40 -6.89
N MET A 15 12.36 2.38 -6.00
CA MET A 15 11.77 3.72 -6.17
C MET A 15 12.47 4.51 -7.28
N ASP A 16 13.78 4.31 -7.45
CA ASP A 16 14.59 4.98 -8.48
C ASP A 16 14.31 4.41 -9.88
N ASP A 17 14.10 3.09 -9.94
CA ASP A 17 13.77 2.38 -11.20
C ASP A 17 12.34 2.67 -11.70
N MET A 18 11.42 3.10 -10.82
CA MET A 18 10.00 3.32 -11.18
C MET A 18 9.67 4.78 -11.49
N HIS A 19 9.09 4.99 -12.66
CA HIS A 19 8.51 6.28 -13.02
C HIS A 19 7.31 6.65 -12.14
N LEU A 20 7.06 7.95 -11.98
CA LEU A 20 5.98 8.50 -11.16
C LEU A 20 4.59 7.92 -11.45
N SER A 21 4.32 7.54 -12.71
CA SER A 21 3.05 6.90 -13.12
C SER A 21 2.86 5.51 -12.49
N GLU A 22 3.93 4.70 -12.45
CA GLU A 22 3.93 3.39 -11.80
C GLU A 22 3.69 3.54 -10.29
N LEU A 23 4.36 4.51 -9.65
CA LEU A 23 4.17 4.80 -8.23
C LEU A 23 2.72 5.20 -7.90
N MET A 24 2.03 5.92 -8.79
CA MET A 24 0.61 6.25 -8.62
C MET A 24 -0.28 5.01 -8.68
N SER A 25 -0.04 4.09 -9.61
CA SER A 25 -0.75 2.80 -9.70
C SER A 25 -0.52 1.93 -8.46
N TRP A 26 0.72 1.86 -7.97
CA TRP A 26 1.06 1.12 -6.75
C TRP A 26 0.43 1.73 -5.50
N ARG A 27 0.32 3.06 -5.41
CA ARG A 27 -0.40 3.73 -4.31
C ARG A 27 -1.86 3.33 -4.24
N ASP A 28 -2.52 3.20 -5.39
CA ASP A 28 -3.93 2.77 -5.43
C ASP A 28 -4.09 1.31 -4.95
N GLN A 29 -3.18 0.42 -5.36
CA GLN A 29 -3.17 -0.97 -4.87
C GLN A 29 -2.83 -1.07 -3.38
N ALA A 30 -1.83 -0.31 -2.92
CA ALA A 30 -1.45 -0.25 -1.51
C ALA A 30 -2.60 0.29 -0.65
N ALA A 31 -3.33 1.30 -1.12
CA ALA A 31 -4.52 1.81 -0.44
C ALA A 31 -5.64 0.76 -0.35
N LYS A 32 -5.84 -0.02 -1.42
CA LYS A 32 -6.79 -1.15 -1.43
C LYS A 32 -6.37 -2.27 -0.48
N ARG A 33 -5.06 -2.50 -0.30
CA ARG A 33 -4.50 -3.55 0.58
C ARG A 33 -4.46 -3.11 2.05
N SER A 34 -4.12 -1.84 2.30
CA SER A 34 -4.03 -1.21 3.63
C SER A 34 -5.38 -1.04 4.30
N LYS A 35 -6.44 -0.93 3.51
CA LYS A 35 -7.79 -1.23 4.00
C LYS A 35 -7.88 -2.75 4.15
N PRO A 36 -7.75 -3.34 5.36
CA PRO A 36 -8.19 -4.71 5.51
C PRO A 36 -9.65 -4.77 5.01
N PRO A 37 -10.08 -5.86 4.33
CA PRO A 37 -11.51 -6.07 4.17
C PRO A 37 -12.07 -5.97 5.58
N GLU A 38 -13.01 -5.03 5.78
CA GLU A 38 -13.58 -4.72 7.08
C GLU A 38 -13.72 -6.03 7.85
N THR A 39 -12.82 -6.25 8.82
CA THR A 39 -13.11 -7.30 9.79
C THR A 39 -14.32 -6.71 10.48
N PRO A 40 -15.51 -7.33 10.37
CA PRO A 40 -16.62 -6.90 11.18
C PRO A 40 -16.14 -7.17 12.60
N LYS A 41 -15.62 -6.14 13.29
CA LYS A 41 -15.36 -6.19 14.72
C LYS A 41 -16.71 -6.53 15.31
N THR A 42 -16.87 -7.82 15.56
CA THR A 42 -18.04 -8.43 16.15
C THR A 42 -18.36 -7.61 17.37
N LYS A 43 -19.56 -7.01 17.37
CA LYS A 43 -20.18 -6.46 18.57
C LYS A 43 -20.14 -7.56 19.62
N LYS A 44 -19.18 -7.49 20.54
CA LYS A 44 -19.16 -8.36 21.71
C LYS A 44 -20.16 -7.73 22.69
N ARG A 45 -21.27 -8.45 22.84
CA ARG A 45 -22.44 -8.14 23.67
C ARG A 45 -22.05 -8.03 25.14
#